data_AF-A0AAD4F3S8-F1
#
_entry.id   AF-A0AAD4F3S8-F1
#
_cell.length_a   1.000
_cell.length_b   1.000
_cell.length_c   1.000
_cell.angle_alpha   90.00
_cell.angle_beta   90.00
_cell.angle_gamma   90.00
#
_symmetry.space_group_name_H-M   'P 1'
#
loop_
_entity.id
_entity.type
_entity.pdbx_description
1 polymer ?
#
loop_
_entity_poly.entity_id
_entity_poly.type
_entity_poly.pdbx_seq_one_letter_code
_entity_poly.pdbx_strand_id
1 'polypeptide(L)'
;MSDVNIQALLQKPRNECTEYEIAQLENWEMSNGPLSLLQTAVRSHSQVLISIRSNRKLILENVKEMWTETPVHNGKKGRPVNKDRFISKMFLRGDSVIIVLLS
;
A
#
# COMPACT_ATOMS: atom_id res chain seq x y z
N MET A 1 0.66 -14.52 -31.46
CA MET A 1 -0.01 -14.36 -30.16
C MET A 1 -1.07 -13.31 -30.38
N SER A 2 -2.34 -13.70 -30.41
CA SER A 2 -3.44 -12.75 -30.58
C SER A 2 -3.39 -11.74 -29.45
N ASP A 3 -3.28 -10.45 -29.77
CA ASP A 3 -3.39 -9.37 -28.80
C ASP A 3 -4.70 -9.55 -28.04
N VAL A 4 -4.58 -9.94 -26.78
CA VAL A 4 -5.73 -10.18 -25.91
C VAL A 4 -6.43 -8.84 -25.75
N ASN A 5 -7.68 -8.76 -26.21
CA ASN A 5 -8.46 -7.54 -26.10
C ASN A 5 -8.86 -7.33 -24.64
N ILE A 6 -8.03 -6.60 -23.90
CA ILE A 6 -8.22 -6.31 -22.46
C ILE A 6 -9.55 -5.60 -22.21
N GLN A 7 -10.01 -4.75 -23.13
CA GLN A 7 -11.30 -4.04 -23.00
C GLN A 7 -12.48 -5.01 -23.01
N ALA A 8 -12.40 -6.07 -23.81
CA ALA A 8 -13.42 -7.12 -23.81
C ALA A 8 -13.36 -7.98 -22.54
N LEU A 9 -12.16 -8.27 -22.03
CA LEU A 9 -11.98 -9.03 -20.77
C LEU A 9 -12.48 -8.27 -19.54
N LEU A 10 -12.37 -6.94 -19.51
CA LEU A 10 -12.88 -6.10 -18.41
C LEU A 10 -14.41 -6.16 -18.27
N GLN A 11 -15.12 -6.42 -19.37
CA GLN A 11 -16.57 -6.54 -19.39
C GLN A 11 -17.05 -7.97 -19.09
N LYS A 12 -16.15 -8.95 -19.16
CA LYS A 12 -16.44 -10.36 -18.92
C LYS A 12 -16.36 -10.65 -17.41
N PRO A 13 -17.32 -11.38 -16.82
CA PRO A 13 -17.23 -11.77 -15.41
C PRO A 13 -16.02 -12.69 -15.18
N ARG A 14 -15.25 -12.45 -14.10
CA ARG A 14 -14.02 -13.21 -13.78
C ARG A 14 -14.23 -14.72 -13.70
N ASN A 15 -15.42 -15.20 -13.31
CA ASN A 15 -15.73 -16.63 -13.22
C ASN A 15 -15.72 -17.35 -14.58
N GLU A 16 -15.81 -16.62 -15.68
CA GLU A 16 -15.83 -17.19 -17.04
C GLU A 16 -14.49 -17.04 -17.76
N CYS A 17 -13.51 -16.39 -17.13
CA CYS A 17 -12.18 -16.18 -17.69
C CYS A 17 -11.29 -17.40 -17.44
N THR A 18 -10.44 -17.72 -18.41
CA THR A 18 -9.37 -18.70 -18.22
C THR A 18 -8.29 -18.14 -17.30
N GLU A 19 -7.49 -19.01 -16.67
CA GLU A 19 -6.37 -18.60 -15.83
C GLU A 19 -5.38 -17.69 -16.57
N TYR A 20 -5.13 -17.97 -17.87
CA TYR A 20 -4.29 -17.13 -18.71
C TYR A 20 -4.87 -15.72 -18.89
N GLU A 21 -6.17 -15.62 -19.19
CA GLU A 21 -6.85 -14.32 -19.33
C GLU A 21 -6.84 -13.53 -18.01
N ILE A 22 -7.02 -14.20 -16.87
CA ILE A 22 -6.95 -13.59 -15.54
C ILE A 22 -5.55 -13.03 -15.29
N ALA A 23 -4.50 -13.79 -15.56
CA ALA A 23 -3.12 -13.33 -15.38
C ALA A 23 -2.80 -12.11 -16.27
N GLN A 24 -3.28 -12.09 -17.53
CA GLN A 24 -3.12 -10.92 -18.40
C GLN A 24 -3.88 -9.70 -17.87
N LEU A 25 -5.10 -9.91 -17.38
CA LEU A 25 -5.91 -8.84 -16.79
C LEU A 25 -5.26 -8.28 -15.53
N GLU A 26 -4.77 -9.12 -14.63
CA GLU A 26 -4.08 -8.71 -13.39
C GLU A 26 -2.81 -7.91 -13.69
N ASN A 27 -2.00 -8.35 -14.63
CA ASN A 27 -0.80 -7.61 -15.05
C ASN A 27 -1.16 -6.21 -15.58
N TRP A 28 -2.24 -6.13 -16.36
CA TRP A 28 -2.75 -4.86 -16.87
C TRP A 28 -3.32 -3.98 -15.75
N GLU A 29 -4.11 -4.54 -14.83
CA GLU A 29 -4.68 -3.85 -13.64
C GLU A 29 -3.56 -3.33 -12.71
N MET A 30 -2.49 -4.09 -12.51
CA MET A 30 -1.35 -3.64 -11.71
C MET A 30 -0.58 -2.50 -12.39
N SER A 31 -0.54 -2.47 -13.72
CA SER A 31 0.24 -1.48 -14.48
C SER A 31 -0.52 -0.19 -14.78
N ASN A 32 -1.84 -0.29 -14.98
CA ASN A 32 -2.69 0.83 -15.41
C ASN A 32 -3.76 1.20 -14.36
N GLY A 33 -3.96 0.37 -13.34
CA GLY A 33 -4.92 0.61 -12.27
C GLY A 33 -4.32 1.38 -11.09
N PRO A 34 -5.07 1.48 -9.97
CA PRO A 34 -4.65 2.27 -8.81
C PRO A 34 -3.39 1.73 -8.11
N LEU A 35 -3.08 0.44 -8.25
CA LEU A 35 -1.86 -0.16 -7.70
C LEU A 35 -0.59 0.18 -8.50
N SER A 36 -0.72 0.75 -9.70
CA SER A 36 0.41 1.21 -10.52
C SER A 36 1.29 2.23 -9.80
N LEU A 37 0.73 2.97 -8.84
CA LEU A 37 1.47 3.87 -7.96
C LEU A 37 2.56 3.13 -7.17
N LEU A 38 2.28 1.92 -6.69
CA LEU A 38 3.27 1.10 -5.97
C LEU A 38 4.34 0.56 -6.91
N GLN A 39 3.97 0.16 -8.14
CA GLN A 39 4.95 -0.27 -9.13
C GLN A 39 5.89 0.88 -9.51
N THR A 40 5.33 2.08 -9.69
CA THR A 40 6.11 3.30 -9.96
C THR A 40 7.08 3.57 -8.82
N ALA A 41 6.61 3.58 -7.58
CA ALA A 41 7.46 3.79 -6.40
C ALA A 41 8.65 2.82 -6.31
N VAL A 42 8.41 1.54 -6.60
CA VAL A 42 9.46 0.50 -6.59
C VAL A 42 10.47 0.73 -7.72
N ARG A 43 10.01 1.06 -8.93
CA ARG A 43 10.88 1.31 -10.08
C ARG A 43 11.72 2.57 -9.94
N SER A 44 11.16 3.63 -9.36
CA SER A 44 11.85 4.90 -9.14
C SER A 44 12.65 4.94 -7.85
N HIS A 45 12.61 3.88 -7.03
CA HIS A 45 13.15 3.87 -5.67
C HIS A 45 12.66 5.08 -4.86
N SER A 46 11.39 5.45 -5.03
CA SER A 46 10.78 6.59 -4.33
C SER A 46 10.13 6.14 -3.04
N GLN A 47 10.21 7.00 -2.03
CA GLN A 47 9.59 6.77 -0.74
C GLN A 47 8.07 6.92 -0.84
N VAL A 48 7.36 6.06 -0.12
CA VAL A 48 5.91 6.13 0.02
C VAL A 48 5.52 6.30 1.48
N LEU A 49 4.49 7.12 1.71
CA LEU A 49 3.86 7.26 3.01
C LEU A 49 2.62 6.37 3.06
N ILE A 50 2.58 5.48 4.04
CA ILE A 50 1.44 4.58 4.27
C ILE A 50 0.79 4.92 5.60
N SER A 51 -0.50 5.21 5.56
CA SER A 51 -1.33 5.39 6.75
C SER A 51 -2.07 4.10 7.08
N ILE A 52 -1.95 3.60 8.31
CA ILE A 52 -2.57 2.36 8.76
C ILE A 52 -3.69 2.59 9.79
N ARG A 53 -4.59 1.61 9.94
CA ARG A 53 -5.76 1.66 10.84
C ARG A 53 -5.43 1.92 12.31
N SER A 54 -4.24 1.56 12.76
CA SER A 54 -3.79 1.82 14.13
C SER A 54 -3.34 3.26 14.37
N ASN A 55 -3.70 4.22 13.49
CA ASN A 55 -3.28 5.62 13.53
C ASN A 55 -1.76 5.83 13.55
N ARG A 56 -1.02 4.90 12.93
CA ARG A 56 0.43 5.04 12.72
C ARG A 56 0.70 5.32 11.25
N LYS A 57 1.86 5.93 10.99
CA LYS A 57 2.33 6.21 9.63
C LYS A 57 3.65 5.48 9.40
N LEU A 58 3.82 4.92 8.21
CA LEU A 58 5.02 4.22 7.78
C LEU A 58 5.62 4.95 6.57
N ILE A 59 6.93 5.14 6.55
CA ILE A 59 7.68 5.54 5.35
C ILE A 59 8.46 4.31 4.89
N LEU A 60 8.29 3.84 3.65
CA LEU A 60 8.99 2.66 3.12
C LEU A 60 10.26 3.02 2.34
N GLU A 61 11.15 2.03 2.16
CA GLU A 61 12.58 2.04 1.72
C GLU A 61 13.56 1.89 2.91
N ASN A 62 13.35 2.67 3.97
CA ASN A 62 13.98 2.50 5.29
C ASN A 62 12.88 2.63 6.35
N VAL A 63 12.21 1.51 6.67
CA VAL A 63 10.90 1.55 7.34
C VAL A 63 10.96 2.36 8.62
N LYS A 64 10.34 3.54 8.58
CA LYS A 64 10.20 4.43 9.73
C LYS A 64 8.74 4.48 10.13
N GLU A 65 8.43 3.87 11.26
CA GLU A 65 7.12 3.96 11.87
C GLU A 65 7.06 5.19 12.77
N MET A 66 5.99 5.97 12.64
CA MET A 66 5.77 7.18 13.40
C MET A 66 4.38 7.17 14.01
N TRP A 67 4.28 7.56 15.27
CA TRP A 67 3.02 7.72 15.99
C TRP A 67 3.14 8.80 17.05
N THR A 68 1.98 9.26 17.55
CA THR A 68 1.91 10.19 18.67
C THR A 68 1.41 9.46 19.89
N GLU A 69 2.14 9.55 20.99
CA GLU A 69 1.75 8.99 22.28
C GLU A 69 1.37 10.13 23.23
N THR A 70 0.27 9.99 23.94
CA THR A 70 -0.11 10.94 25.00
C THR A 70 0.16 10.26 26.34
N PRO A 71 1.29 10.56 27.02
CA PRO A 71 1.62 9.92 28.28
C PRO A 71 0.57 10.27 29.32
N VAL A 72 0.24 9.31 30.19
CA VAL A 72 -0.66 9.52 31.33
C VAL A 72 0.16 9.42 32.60
N HIS A 73 0.16 10.48 33.40
CA HIS A 73 0.82 10.51 34.71
C HIS A 73 -0.20 10.88 35.77
N ASN A 74 -0.38 10.02 36.78
CA ASN A 74 -1.35 10.20 37.87
C ASN A 74 -2.76 10.57 37.37
N GLY A 75 -3.22 9.89 36.31
CA GLY A 75 -4.54 10.10 35.71
C GLY A 75 -4.70 11.36 34.86
N LYS A 76 -3.68 12.24 34.76
CA LYS A 76 -3.70 13.42 33.88
C LYS A 76 -2.99 13.12 32.56
N LYS A 77 -3.64 13.48 31.45
CA LYS A 77 -3.04 13.42 30.11
C LYS A 77 -1.95 14.48 30.00
N GLY A 78 -0.73 14.04 29.70
CA GLY A 78 0.41 14.90 29.41
C GLY A 78 0.34 15.49 28.01
N ARG A 79 1.42 16.17 27.61
CA ARG A 79 1.55 16.71 26.25
C ARG A 79 1.74 15.56 25.24
N PRO A 80 1.10 15.59 24.06
CA PRO A 80 1.37 14.62 23.00
C PRO A 80 2.84 14.64 22.60
N VAL A 81 3.47 13.47 22.51
CA VAL A 81 4.87 13.29 22.14
C VAL A 81 4.93 12.45 20.86
N ASN A 82 5.68 12.93 19.87
CA ASN A 82 5.93 12.18 18.65
C ASN A 82 7.02 11.14 18.93
N LYS A 83 6.75 9.90 18.53
CA LYS A 83 7.64 8.75 18.62
C LYS A 83 7.91 8.22 17.23
N ASP A 84 9.14 7.75 17.03
CA ASP A 84 9.54 7.05 15.83
C ASP A 84 10.30 5.76 16.16
N ARG A 85 10.17 4.79 15.25
CA ARG A 85 10.87 3.51 15.32
C ARG A 85 11.37 3.14 13.93
N PHE A 86 12.65 2.78 13.85
CA PHE A 86 13.26 2.25 12.64
C PHE A 86 13.14 0.73 12.62
N ILE A 87 12.77 0.19 11.45
CA ILE A 87 12.63 -1.23 11.21
C ILE A 87 13.36 -1.53 9.89
N SER A 88 14.42 -2.34 9.94
CA SER A 88 15.24 -2.58 8.74
C SER A 88 14.49 -3.34 7.65
N LYS A 89 13.59 -4.27 8.04
CA LYS A 89 12.73 -5.03 7.13
C LYS A 89 11.37 -5.27 7.80
N MET A 90 10.30 -5.00 7.08
CA MET A 90 8.92 -5.17 7.58
C MET A 90 8.06 -5.79 6.48
N PHE A 91 7.22 -6.73 6.88
CA PHE A 91 6.09 -7.19 6.07
C PHE A 91 4.81 -6.56 6.62
N LEU A 92 4.05 -5.87 5.76
CA LEU A 92 2.78 -5.25 6.12
C LEU A 92 1.63 -5.98 5.43
N ARG A 93 0.64 -6.43 6.20
CA ARG A 93 -0.58 -7.04 5.66
C ARG A 93 -1.49 -5.93 5.09
N GLY A 94 -2.04 -6.18 3.90
CA GLY A 94 -2.79 -5.17 3.14
C GLY A 94 -4.12 -4.72 3.77
N ASP A 95 -4.72 -5.55 4.63
CA ASP A 95 -5.95 -5.20 5.34
C ASP A 95 -5.76 -4.03 6.32
N SER A 96 -4.56 -3.80 6.84
CA SER A 96 -4.30 -2.74 7.81
C SER A 96 -4.12 -1.35 7.16
N VAL A 97 -3.94 -1.30 5.83
CA VAL A 97 -3.66 -0.06 5.08
C VAL A 97 -4.95 0.70 4.81
N ILE A 98 -4.90 2.02 4.97
CA ILE A 98 -6.02 2.93 4.62
C ILE A 98 -5.68 3.73 3.36
N ILE A 99 -4.53 4.41 3.37
CA ILE A 99 -4.12 5.32 2.29
C ILE A 99 -2.63 5.11 2.03
N VAL A 100 -2.26 5.12 0.74
CA VAL A 100 -0.89 5.19 0.26
C VAL A 100 -0.71 6.49 -0.50
N LEU A 101 0.35 7.23 -0.16
CA LEU A 101 0.75 8.45 -0.83
C LEU A 101 2.15 8.27 -1.41
N LEU A 102 2.29 8.53 -2.71
CA LEU A 102 3.57 8.69 -3.37
C LEU A 102 4.07 10.11 -3.07
N SER A 103 5.30 10.23 -2.55
CA SER A 103 5.94 11.52 -2.30
C SER A 103 6.64 12.07 -3.54
#